data_AF-T1JPP6-F1
#
_entry.id   AF-T1JPP6-F1
#
_cell.length_a   1.000
_cell.length_b   1.000
_cell.length_c   1.000
_cell.angle_alpha   90.00
_cell.angle_beta   90.00
_cell.angle_gamma   90.00
#
_symmetry.space_group_name_H-M   'P 1'
#
loop_
_entity.id
_entity.type
_entity.pdbx_description
1 polymer ?
#
loop_
_entity_poly.entity_id
_entity_poly.type
_entity_poly.pdbx_seq_one_letter_code
_entity_poly.pdbx_strand_id
1 'polypeptide(L)'
;MAPNIKVEPFDDNFMNVSPNGSPNGSPKGSPKGSPKVSSKSEPKDGVKVPTRKSVTYVEPVNQDNHKYRLQIVWRNVVIFALLHIGAIYGFYLCLTQAKWTTVAFAYFLYVYSGLGITAGAHRLWSHRSYKAKWPLRLFLAVANTIAFENDIYEWTRDHRVHHLYSETDSDPHDSRRGFFFAHVGWLLCRKHPSVIEKGKKVDCSDVLKDPIVRFQRRYYLPLVITWCFIIPTIIPYFAWNESLWISYFVCSIFRYCFTLNMTWLVNSAAHMWGNQPYDKSHNARENIGVSLGAIGEGFHNYHHTFPYDYSASELGWEFNLTKFFIDSCAVLGLVYDRRKVSKEVLKRRVQRTGDGSHHHHHH
;
A
#
# COMPACT_ATOMS: atom_id res chain seq x y z
N MET A 1 -5.02 -28.83 42.89
CA MET A 1 -4.90 -29.09 41.44
C MET A 1 -5.45 -27.87 40.71
N ALA A 2 -4.58 -27.01 40.19
CA ALA A 2 -4.99 -25.83 39.41
C ALA A 2 -5.15 -26.24 37.93
N PRO A 3 -6.19 -25.77 37.23
CA PRO A 3 -6.41 -26.15 35.84
C PRO A 3 -5.36 -25.52 34.92
N ASN A 4 -4.75 -26.36 34.08
CA ASN A 4 -3.86 -25.95 33.00
C ASN A 4 -4.61 -25.09 31.99
N ILE A 5 -4.43 -23.77 32.07
CA ILE A 5 -4.81 -22.84 31.01
C ILE A 5 -3.76 -23.00 29.90
N LYS A 6 -4.12 -23.72 28.84
CA LYS A 6 -3.36 -23.73 27.59
C LYS A 6 -3.47 -22.33 26.98
N VAL A 7 -2.37 -21.59 26.99
CA VAL A 7 -2.22 -20.35 26.22
C VAL A 7 -2.08 -20.78 24.75
N GLU A 8 -3.12 -20.53 23.94
CA GLU A 8 -3.01 -20.69 22.49
C GLU A 8 -2.03 -19.65 21.93
N PRO A 9 -1.22 -20.00 20.91
CA PRO A 9 -0.32 -19.06 20.27
C PRO A 9 -1.10 -17.92 19.61
N PHE A 10 -0.60 -16.70 19.80
CA PHE A 10 -1.10 -15.47 19.19
C PHE A 10 -1.15 -15.63 17.65
N ASP A 11 -2.32 -15.43 17.04
CA ASP A 11 -2.50 -15.47 15.58
C ASP A 11 -1.80 -14.25 14.96
N ASP A 12 -0.74 -14.48 14.18
CA ASP A 12 0.22 -13.51 13.58
C ASP A 12 -0.40 -12.51 12.57
N ASN A 13 -1.72 -12.39 12.58
CA ASN A 13 -2.50 -11.66 11.59
C ASN A 13 -3.26 -10.50 12.24
N PHE A 14 -2.51 -9.48 12.64
CA PHE A 14 -3.07 -8.24 13.19
C PHE A 14 -4.03 -7.56 12.18
N MET A 15 -3.82 -7.76 10.87
CA MET A 15 -4.63 -7.18 9.78
C MET A 15 -5.27 -8.19 8.80
N ASN A 16 -4.97 -9.50 8.83
CA ASN A 16 -5.53 -10.49 7.89
C ASN A 16 -5.93 -11.82 8.55
N VAL A 17 -7.14 -11.96 9.10
CA VAL A 17 -7.61 -13.33 9.42
C VAL A 17 -7.82 -14.10 8.11
N SER A 18 -7.09 -15.20 7.94
CA SER A 18 -7.29 -16.19 6.87
C SER A 18 -8.68 -16.84 6.96
N PRO A 19 -9.28 -17.26 5.83
CA PRO A 19 -10.53 -18.00 5.83
C PRO A 19 -10.24 -19.49 6.10
N ASN A 20 -10.40 -19.94 7.34
CA ASN A 20 -10.56 -21.38 7.59
C ASN A 20 -12.04 -21.75 7.39
N GLY A 21 -12.29 -22.46 6.29
CA GLY A 21 -13.56 -23.10 5.98
C GLY A 21 -13.31 -24.21 4.98
N SER A 22 -12.96 -25.39 5.47
CA SER A 22 -12.91 -26.61 4.65
C SER A 22 -14.32 -27.04 4.24
N PRO A 23 -14.54 -27.43 2.98
CA PRO A 23 -15.56 -28.41 2.65
C PRO A 23 -14.86 -29.76 2.39
N ASN A 24 -15.12 -30.72 3.28
CA ASN A 24 -14.91 -32.14 3.01
C ASN A 24 -15.73 -32.55 1.78
N GLY A 25 -15.11 -33.26 0.85
CA GLY A 25 -15.79 -33.82 -0.31
C GLY A 25 -14.84 -34.57 -1.24
N SER A 26 -14.50 -35.80 -0.88
CA SER A 26 -13.82 -36.75 -1.77
C SER A 26 -14.71 -37.11 -2.96
N PRO A 27 -14.13 -37.37 -4.14
CA PRO A 27 -14.59 -38.53 -4.90
C PRO A 27 -13.44 -39.46 -5.30
N LYS A 28 -13.60 -40.73 -4.92
CA LYS A 28 -12.91 -41.89 -5.48
C LYS A 28 -13.36 -42.13 -6.93
N GLY A 29 -12.48 -42.66 -7.76
CA GLY A 29 -12.86 -43.55 -8.88
C GLY A 29 -12.29 -43.19 -10.25
N SER A 30 -11.16 -43.81 -10.60
CA SER A 30 -10.76 -44.03 -11.99
C SER A 30 -11.70 -45.05 -12.66
N PRO A 31 -11.82 -45.04 -14.00
CA PRO A 31 -11.48 -46.28 -14.70
C PRO A 31 -10.66 -46.08 -15.99
N LYS A 32 -9.78 -47.06 -16.21
CA LYS A 32 -9.08 -47.37 -17.46
C LYS A 32 -10.07 -47.97 -18.48
N GLY A 33 -9.82 -47.75 -19.77
CA GLY A 33 -10.44 -48.55 -20.84
C GLY A 33 -10.10 -48.06 -22.25
N SER A 34 -9.14 -48.70 -22.90
CA SER A 34 -8.93 -48.67 -24.35
C SER A 34 -9.79 -49.73 -25.03
N PRO A 35 -10.15 -49.57 -26.32
CA PRO A 35 -9.96 -50.70 -27.23
C PRO A 35 -9.42 -50.34 -28.63
N LYS A 36 -8.91 -51.38 -29.29
CA LYS A 36 -8.21 -51.43 -30.59
C LYS A 36 -9.14 -51.44 -31.81
N VAL A 37 -8.59 -50.87 -32.90
CA VAL A 37 -8.65 -51.15 -34.37
C VAL A 37 -9.57 -52.25 -34.94
N SER A 38 -10.24 -51.93 -36.07
CA SER A 38 -10.53 -52.84 -37.19
C SER A 38 -10.77 -52.05 -38.51
N SER A 39 -10.42 -52.65 -39.65
CA SER A 39 -10.15 -52.11 -40.99
C SER A 39 -11.33 -52.22 -41.99
N LYS A 40 -11.30 -51.42 -43.09
CA LYS A 40 -11.43 -51.84 -44.52
C LYS A 40 -11.64 -50.68 -45.55
N SER A 41 -10.71 -50.62 -46.52
CA SER A 41 -10.74 -50.30 -47.97
C SER A 41 -11.73 -49.30 -48.65
N GLU A 42 -11.15 -48.22 -49.24
CA GLU A 42 -11.25 -47.56 -50.59
C GLU A 42 -12.51 -47.61 -51.50
N PRO A 43 -12.60 -46.78 -52.59
CA PRO A 43 -12.37 -45.33 -52.75
C PRO A 43 -13.55 -44.65 -53.52
N LYS A 44 -13.61 -43.31 -53.64
CA LYS A 44 -14.10 -42.57 -54.82
C LYS A 44 -14.06 -41.05 -54.69
N ASP A 45 -13.87 -40.45 -55.86
CA ASP A 45 -13.56 -39.06 -56.18
C ASP A 45 -14.55 -38.00 -55.67
N GLY A 46 -14.02 -36.81 -55.38
CA GLY A 46 -14.80 -35.61 -55.15
C GLY A 46 -13.98 -34.49 -54.53
N VAL A 47 -13.39 -33.64 -55.37
CA VAL A 47 -12.78 -32.37 -54.94
C VAL A 47 -13.86 -31.54 -54.24
N LYS A 48 -13.77 -31.41 -52.92
CA LYS A 48 -14.61 -30.52 -52.11
C LYS A 48 -13.81 -29.31 -51.66
N VAL A 49 -14.21 -28.14 -52.15
CA VAL A 49 -13.76 -26.81 -51.70
C VAL A 49 -13.99 -26.71 -50.18
N PRO A 50 -13.03 -26.23 -49.36
CA PRO A 50 -13.25 -26.13 -47.93
C PRO A 50 -14.19 -24.96 -47.63
N THR A 51 -15.41 -25.27 -47.23
CA THR A 51 -16.34 -24.31 -46.63
C THR A 51 -15.78 -23.85 -45.29
N ARG A 52 -15.66 -22.53 -45.16
CA ARG A 52 -15.23 -21.80 -43.95
C ARG A 52 -16.04 -22.31 -42.75
N LYS A 53 -15.36 -22.99 -41.81
CA LYS A 53 -15.97 -23.36 -40.52
C LYS A 53 -16.52 -22.10 -39.86
N SER A 54 -17.82 -22.08 -39.60
CA SER A 54 -18.44 -21.07 -38.74
C SER A 54 -17.75 -21.13 -37.39
N VAL A 55 -17.16 -20.01 -36.98
CA VAL A 55 -16.66 -19.83 -35.62
C VAL A 55 -17.91 -19.80 -34.75
N THR A 56 -18.18 -20.89 -34.04
CA THR A 56 -19.19 -20.90 -32.99
C THR A 56 -18.71 -19.93 -31.92
N TYR A 57 -19.37 -18.78 -31.79
CA TYR A 57 -19.19 -17.92 -30.62
C TYR A 57 -19.60 -18.77 -29.41
N VAL A 58 -18.60 -19.19 -28.63
CA VAL A 58 -18.85 -19.68 -27.27
C VAL A 58 -19.29 -18.45 -26.51
N GLU A 59 -20.59 -18.38 -26.16
CA GLU A 59 -21.07 -17.34 -25.26
C GLU A 59 -20.19 -17.35 -24.00
N PRO A 60 -19.76 -16.18 -23.51
CA PRO A 60 -19.01 -16.14 -22.26
C PRO A 60 -19.87 -16.79 -21.19
N VAL A 61 -19.34 -17.86 -20.59
CA VAL A 61 -19.92 -18.51 -19.41
C VAL A 61 -20.21 -17.39 -18.42
N ASN A 62 -21.50 -17.18 -18.16
CA ASN A 62 -21.99 -16.24 -17.18
C ASN A 62 -21.37 -16.65 -15.84
N GLN A 63 -20.27 -16.00 -15.45
CA GLN A 63 -19.70 -16.18 -14.13
C GLN A 63 -20.77 -15.68 -13.18
N ASP A 64 -21.34 -16.61 -12.40
CA ASP A 64 -22.31 -16.30 -11.36
C ASP A 64 -21.84 -15.07 -10.59
N ASN A 65 -22.57 -13.97 -10.79
CA ASN A 65 -22.42 -12.71 -10.09
C ASN A 65 -22.88 -12.92 -8.64
N HIS A 66 -22.10 -13.66 -7.86
CA HIS A 66 -22.19 -13.58 -6.41
C HIS A 66 -21.82 -12.16 -6.04
N LYS A 67 -22.84 -11.28 -5.89
CA LYS A 67 -22.68 -9.93 -5.34
C LYS A 67 -21.88 -10.06 -4.05
N TYR A 68 -20.63 -9.65 -4.09
CA TYR A 68 -19.77 -9.65 -2.92
C TYR A 68 -20.47 -8.86 -1.81
N ARG A 69 -20.60 -9.47 -0.64
CA ARG A 69 -21.11 -8.81 0.55
C ARG A 69 -19.94 -8.39 1.42
N LEU A 70 -19.89 -7.10 1.75
CA LEU A 70 -18.89 -6.55 2.66
C LEU A 70 -18.98 -7.27 4.01
N GLN A 71 -17.84 -7.78 4.49
CA GLN A 71 -17.74 -8.43 5.80
C GLN A 71 -16.93 -7.57 6.75
N ILE A 72 -17.59 -7.01 7.76
CA ILE A 72 -16.96 -6.14 8.76
C ILE A 72 -16.14 -6.99 9.74
N VAL A 73 -14.93 -6.52 10.06
CA VAL A 73 -14.04 -7.08 11.07
C VAL A 73 -14.15 -6.22 12.32
N TRP A 74 -15.13 -6.52 13.19
CA TRP A 74 -15.45 -5.72 14.38
C TRP A 74 -14.26 -5.51 15.33
N ARG A 75 -13.34 -6.47 15.42
CA ARG A 75 -12.07 -6.30 16.14
C ARG A 75 -11.30 -5.06 15.68
N ASN A 76 -11.18 -4.87 14.36
CA ASN A 76 -10.47 -3.74 13.77
C ASN A 76 -11.24 -2.44 14.03
N VAL A 77 -12.58 -2.47 13.91
CA VAL A 77 -13.44 -1.32 14.24
C VAL A 77 -13.19 -0.82 15.66
N VAL A 78 -13.19 -1.72 16.64
CA VAL A 78 -12.93 -1.36 18.05
C VAL A 78 -11.51 -0.84 18.24
N ILE A 79 -10.49 -1.49 17.68
CA ILE A 79 -9.09 -1.06 17.80
C ILE A 79 -8.90 0.33 17.21
N PHE A 80 -9.40 0.58 16.00
CA PHE A 80 -9.30 1.89 15.36
C PHE A 80 -10.11 2.95 16.11
N ALA A 81 -11.30 2.63 16.62
CA ALA A 81 -12.07 3.58 17.45
C ALA A 81 -11.28 3.98 18.70
N LEU A 82 -10.71 3.02 19.43
CA LEU A 82 -9.89 3.29 20.62
C LEU A 82 -8.62 4.08 20.29
N LEU A 83 -7.96 3.77 19.17
CA LEU A 83 -6.81 4.52 18.68
C LEU A 83 -7.15 5.99 18.42
N HIS A 84 -8.27 6.27 17.74
CA HIS A 84 -8.68 7.63 17.42
C HIS A 84 -9.13 8.41 18.68
N ILE A 85 -9.85 7.77 19.61
CA ILE A 85 -10.19 8.36 20.90
C ILE A 85 -8.91 8.72 21.68
N GLY A 86 -7.95 7.79 21.75
CA GLY A 86 -6.66 8.03 22.38
C GLY A 86 -5.86 9.13 21.69
N ALA A 87 -5.94 9.25 20.36
CA ALA A 87 -5.28 10.30 19.60
C ALA A 87 -5.88 11.69 19.86
N ILE A 88 -7.21 11.80 19.98
CA ILE A 88 -7.88 13.05 20.38
C ILE A 88 -7.40 13.48 21.77
N TYR A 89 -7.31 12.54 22.72
CA TYR A 89 -6.77 12.81 24.05
C TYR A 89 -5.29 13.20 24.01
N GLY A 90 -4.46 12.51 23.21
CA GLY A 90 -3.06 12.88 23.01
C GLY A 90 -2.90 14.27 22.39
N PHE A 91 -3.73 14.65 21.42
CA PHE A 91 -3.76 16.00 20.86
C PHE A 91 -4.12 17.05 21.91
N TYR A 92 -5.13 16.77 22.75
CA TYR A 92 -5.46 17.63 23.88
C TYR A 92 -4.26 17.81 24.84
N LEU A 93 -3.51 16.74 25.12
CA LEU A 93 -2.31 16.82 25.95
C LEU A 93 -1.21 17.67 25.29
N CYS A 94 -1.03 17.59 23.97
CA CYS A 94 -0.09 18.47 23.24
C CYS A 94 -0.35 19.95 23.51
N LEU A 95 -1.62 20.35 23.62
CA LEU A 95 -2.02 21.74 23.77
C LEU A 95 -2.02 22.23 25.23
N THR A 96 -2.09 21.32 26.20
CA THR A 96 -2.37 21.68 27.60
C THR A 96 -1.29 21.29 28.60
N GLN A 97 -0.57 20.19 28.38
CA GLN A 97 0.31 19.59 29.40
C GLN A 97 1.68 19.18 28.88
N ALA A 98 1.78 18.75 27.62
CA ALA A 98 3.03 18.22 27.08
C ALA A 98 4.11 19.31 27.00
N LYS A 99 5.35 18.95 27.34
CA LYS A 99 6.49 19.85 27.11
C LYS A 99 6.67 20.05 25.61
N TRP A 100 7.09 21.25 25.21
CA TRP A 100 7.36 21.57 23.80
C TRP A 100 8.38 20.63 23.15
N THR A 101 9.35 20.12 23.92
CA THR A 101 10.32 19.11 23.46
C THR A 101 9.65 17.78 23.11
N THR A 102 8.62 17.36 23.86
CA THR A 102 7.81 16.17 23.58
C THR A 102 7.01 16.35 22.28
N VAL A 103 6.40 17.51 22.09
CA VAL A 103 5.66 17.83 20.86
C VAL A 103 6.60 17.88 19.65
N ALA A 104 7.76 18.52 19.79
CA ALA A 104 8.77 18.57 18.74
C ALA A 104 9.32 17.18 18.39
N PHE A 105 9.52 16.31 19.39
CA PHE A 105 9.94 14.94 19.18
C PHE A 105 8.86 14.09 18.49
N ALA A 106 7.59 14.26 18.85
CA ALA A 106 6.47 13.61 18.16
C ALA A 106 6.38 14.06 16.69
N TYR A 107 6.58 15.35 16.41
CA TYR A 107 6.65 15.87 15.05
C TYR A 107 7.83 15.29 14.26
N PHE A 108 9.02 15.23 14.87
CA PHE A 108 10.18 14.57 14.27
C PHE A 108 9.88 13.11 13.94
N LEU A 109 9.28 12.36 14.86
CA LEU A 109 8.89 10.97 14.63
C LEU A 109 7.88 10.83 13.49
N TYR A 110 6.91 11.73 13.38
CA TYR A 110 5.96 11.77 12.27
C TYR A 110 6.68 11.95 10.92
N VAL A 111 7.60 12.92 10.81
CA VAL A 111 8.38 13.13 9.58
C VAL A 111 9.26 11.92 9.28
N TYR A 112 9.94 11.39 10.30
CA TYR A 112 10.81 10.24 10.15
C TYR A 112 10.03 8.99 9.69
N SER A 113 8.91 8.66 10.35
CA SER A 113 8.05 7.54 9.95
C SER A 113 7.46 7.74 8.56
N GLY A 114 7.07 8.98 8.22
CA GLY A 114 6.59 9.33 6.90
C GLY A 114 7.64 9.10 5.81
N LEU A 115 8.93 9.38 6.05
CA LEU A 115 10.02 8.99 5.14
C LEU A 115 10.12 7.47 4.96
N GLY A 116 9.84 6.70 6.00
CA GLY A 116 9.77 5.24 5.93
C GLY A 116 8.69 4.72 4.98
N ILE A 117 7.55 5.41 4.90
CA ILE A 117 6.48 5.11 3.92
C ILE A 117 6.88 5.62 2.54
N THR A 118 7.17 6.91 2.41
CA THR A 118 7.33 7.63 1.14
C THR A 118 8.65 7.30 0.43
N ALA A 119 9.80 7.61 1.03
CA ALA A 119 11.10 7.28 0.46
C ALA A 119 11.34 5.76 0.47
N GLY A 120 10.85 5.06 1.50
CA GLY A 120 11.00 3.62 1.68
C GLY A 120 9.96 2.79 0.94
N ALA A 121 8.90 2.38 1.64
CA ALA A 121 7.92 1.39 1.17
C ALA A 121 7.40 1.70 -0.24
N HIS A 122 7.12 2.96 -0.50
CA HIS A 122 6.57 3.47 -1.75
C HIS A 122 7.63 3.58 -2.86
N ARG A 123 8.49 4.60 -2.82
CA ARG A 123 9.37 4.93 -3.95
C ARG A 123 10.49 3.91 -4.16
N LEU A 124 11.07 3.37 -3.08
CA LEU A 124 12.18 2.42 -3.14
C LEU A 124 11.71 1.00 -3.40
N TRP A 125 10.92 0.42 -2.49
CA TRP A 125 10.58 -1.01 -2.57
C TRP A 125 9.41 -1.28 -3.52
N SER A 126 8.36 -0.43 -3.55
CA SER A 126 7.22 -0.66 -4.45
C SER A 126 7.53 -0.32 -5.89
N HIS A 127 8.09 0.87 -6.13
CA HIS A 127 8.28 1.39 -7.49
C HIS A 127 9.68 1.21 -8.07
N ARG A 128 10.68 0.87 -7.24
CA ARG A 128 12.08 0.71 -7.67
C ARG A 128 12.59 1.94 -8.44
N SER A 129 12.15 3.12 -8.01
CA SER A 129 12.38 4.38 -8.71
C SER A 129 13.80 4.92 -8.49
N TYR A 130 14.51 4.40 -7.49
CA TYR A 130 15.93 4.62 -7.22
C TYR A 130 16.53 3.41 -6.52
N LYS A 131 17.86 3.40 -6.34
CA LYS A 131 18.57 2.39 -5.57
C LYS A 131 19.23 3.02 -4.34
N ALA A 132 19.23 2.28 -3.23
CA ALA A 132 19.79 2.71 -1.95
C ALA A 132 20.86 1.74 -1.45
N LYS A 133 21.96 2.27 -0.90
CA LYS A 133 22.93 1.49 -0.15
C LYS A 133 22.31 0.94 1.14
N TRP A 134 22.86 -0.15 1.65
CA TRP A 134 22.29 -0.85 2.80
C TRP A 134 22.07 0.03 4.06
N PRO A 135 22.90 1.05 4.40
CA PRO A 135 22.65 1.86 5.59
C PRO A 135 21.34 2.65 5.47
N LEU A 136 21.09 3.22 4.29
CA LEU A 136 19.85 3.95 4.03
C LEU A 136 18.63 3.00 4.00
N ARG A 137 18.79 1.80 3.44
CA ARG A 137 17.72 0.78 3.48
C ARG A 137 17.35 0.39 4.91
N LEU A 138 18.34 0.25 5.80
CA LEU A 138 18.10 -0.02 7.22
C LEU A 138 17.41 1.16 7.90
N PHE A 139 17.90 2.38 7.68
CA PHE A 139 17.31 3.61 8.20
C PHE A 139 15.82 3.74 7.82
N LEU A 140 15.49 3.50 6.55
CA LEU A 140 14.12 3.55 6.04
C LEU A 140 13.27 2.38 6.54
N ALA A 141 13.86 1.21 6.79
CA ALA A 141 13.13 0.08 7.35
C ALA A 141 12.72 0.32 8.82
N VAL A 142 13.62 0.91 9.62
CA VAL A 142 13.30 1.34 10.99
C VAL A 142 12.23 2.43 10.97
N ALA A 143 12.36 3.42 10.10
CA ALA A 143 11.35 4.46 9.88
C ALA A 143 9.96 3.87 9.55
N ASN A 144 9.91 2.91 8.62
CA ASN A 144 8.68 2.23 8.22
C ASN A 144 8.08 1.42 9.40
N THR A 145 8.91 0.78 10.21
CA THR A 145 8.44 0.10 11.43
C THR A 145 7.81 1.07 12.45
N ILE A 146 8.32 2.29 12.58
CA ILE A 146 7.70 3.34 13.43
C ILE A 146 6.34 3.77 12.85
N ALA A 147 6.18 3.77 11.53
CA ALA A 147 4.92 4.12 10.87
C ALA A 147 3.81 3.09 11.12
N PHE A 148 4.16 1.81 11.28
CA PHE A 148 3.24 0.72 11.58
C PHE A 148 2.08 0.57 10.56
N GLU A 149 2.41 0.52 9.26
CA GLU A 149 1.43 0.35 8.17
C GLU A 149 1.51 -1.02 7.48
N ASN A 150 1.70 -2.08 8.26
CA ASN A 150 2.17 -3.41 7.83
C ASN A 150 3.65 -3.44 7.39
N ASP A 151 4.22 -4.65 7.33
CA ASP A 151 5.60 -4.83 6.91
C ASP A 151 5.81 -4.44 5.44
N ILE A 152 7.05 -4.09 5.09
CA ILE A 152 7.40 -3.55 3.77
C ILE A 152 6.91 -4.45 2.64
N TYR A 153 6.95 -5.77 2.80
CA TYR A 153 6.51 -6.69 1.75
C TYR A 153 4.99 -6.63 1.55
N GLU A 154 4.21 -6.67 2.63
CA GLU A 154 2.75 -6.59 2.54
C GLU A 154 2.30 -5.24 1.98
N TRP A 155 2.88 -4.14 2.47
CA TRP A 155 2.61 -2.79 1.94
C TRP A 155 2.93 -2.73 0.45
N THR A 156 4.12 -3.22 0.04
CA THR A 156 4.53 -3.23 -1.38
C THR A 156 3.59 -4.04 -2.26
N ARG A 157 3.20 -5.23 -1.81
CA ARG A 157 2.29 -6.11 -2.56
C ARG A 157 0.97 -5.41 -2.81
N ASP A 158 0.35 -4.88 -1.75
CA ASP A 158 -0.96 -4.24 -1.83
C ASP A 158 -0.88 -2.94 -2.67
N HIS A 159 0.19 -2.16 -2.55
CA HIS A 159 0.42 -0.95 -3.34
C HIS A 159 0.62 -1.25 -4.84
N ARG A 160 1.37 -2.31 -5.18
CA ARG A 160 1.52 -2.75 -6.58
C ARG A 160 0.19 -3.24 -7.17
N VAL A 161 -0.66 -3.91 -6.37
CA VAL A 161 -2.02 -4.27 -6.78
C VAL A 161 -2.85 -3.02 -7.04
N HIS A 162 -2.80 -2.04 -6.14
CA HIS A 162 -3.48 -0.76 -6.29
C HIS A 162 -3.11 -0.07 -7.62
N HIS A 163 -1.83 0.08 -7.95
CA HIS A 163 -1.45 0.68 -9.24
C HIS A 163 -1.90 -0.10 -10.47
N LEU A 164 -1.86 -1.43 -10.42
CA LEU A 164 -2.22 -2.28 -11.57
C LEU A 164 -3.74 -2.33 -11.81
N TYR A 165 -4.53 -2.17 -10.75
CA TYR A 165 -5.96 -2.40 -10.77
C TYR A 165 -6.77 -1.28 -10.11
N SER A 166 -6.20 -0.07 -10.09
CA SER A 166 -6.79 1.15 -9.53
C SER A 166 -8.22 1.34 -10.01
N GLU A 167 -9.12 1.76 -9.12
CA GLU A 167 -10.54 1.93 -9.44
C GLU A 167 -11.21 0.63 -9.97
N THR A 168 -10.86 -0.52 -9.39
CA THR A 168 -11.55 -1.81 -9.61
C THR A 168 -11.79 -2.55 -8.30
N ASP A 169 -12.58 -3.64 -8.31
CA ASP A 169 -12.76 -4.50 -7.13
C ASP A 169 -11.48 -5.27 -6.72
N SER A 170 -10.41 -5.13 -7.50
CA SER A 170 -9.09 -5.67 -7.14
C SER A 170 -8.19 -4.63 -6.46
N ASP A 171 -8.61 -3.36 -6.42
CA ASP A 171 -7.94 -2.31 -5.66
C ASP A 171 -8.24 -2.46 -4.16
N PRO A 172 -7.22 -2.60 -3.28
CA PRO A 172 -7.43 -2.71 -1.84
C PRO A 172 -8.23 -1.57 -1.24
N HIS A 173 -8.11 -0.36 -1.78
CA HIS A 173 -8.74 0.87 -1.28
C HIS A 173 -9.50 1.61 -2.39
N ASP A 174 -10.23 0.85 -3.22
CA ASP A 174 -11.07 1.33 -4.34
C ASP A 174 -11.84 2.62 -4.01
N SER A 175 -11.37 3.74 -4.58
CA SER A 175 -11.91 5.07 -4.38
C SER A 175 -13.37 5.23 -4.83
N ARG A 176 -13.84 4.37 -5.75
CA ARG A 176 -15.24 4.37 -6.23
C ARG A 176 -16.24 3.96 -5.15
N ARG A 177 -15.78 3.30 -4.08
CA ARG A 177 -16.60 2.91 -2.92
C ARG A 177 -16.81 4.04 -1.92
N GLY A 178 -16.31 5.24 -2.22
CA GLY A 178 -16.50 6.45 -1.44
C GLY A 178 -15.34 6.75 -0.50
N PHE A 179 -15.29 8.00 -0.03
CA PHE A 179 -14.19 8.54 0.77
C PHE A 179 -13.89 7.68 2.00
N PHE A 180 -14.92 7.31 2.77
CA PHE A 180 -14.75 6.54 4.00
C PHE A 180 -14.10 5.18 3.73
N PHE A 181 -14.51 4.48 2.67
CA PHE A 181 -13.94 3.18 2.33
C PHE A 181 -12.45 3.32 1.97
N ALA A 182 -12.11 4.24 1.07
CA ALA A 182 -10.72 4.45 0.64
C ALA A 182 -9.81 4.99 1.75
N HIS A 183 -10.38 5.75 2.70
CA HIS A 183 -9.62 6.32 3.81
C HIS A 183 -9.30 5.26 4.88
N VAL A 184 -10.32 4.65 5.48
CA VAL A 184 -10.13 3.68 6.59
C VAL A 184 -11.01 2.45 6.49
N GLY A 185 -12.17 2.54 5.82
CA GLY A 185 -13.16 1.48 5.77
C GLY A 185 -12.64 0.16 5.20
N TRP A 186 -11.69 0.21 4.26
CA TRP A 186 -11.03 -0.97 3.71
C TRP A 186 -10.29 -1.80 4.78
N LEU A 187 -9.74 -1.16 5.82
CA LEU A 187 -9.10 -1.81 6.97
C LEU A 187 -10.09 -2.39 7.99
N LEU A 188 -11.36 -1.96 7.91
CA LEU A 188 -12.43 -2.39 8.81
C LEU A 188 -13.20 -3.59 8.27
N CYS A 189 -12.85 -4.08 7.07
CA CYS A 189 -13.53 -5.16 6.40
C CYS A 189 -12.56 -6.20 5.84
N ARG A 190 -13.09 -7.36 5.47
CA ARG A 190 -12.32 -8.35 4.70
C ARG A 190 -12.02 -7.81 3.31
N LYS A 191 -10.78 -7.98 2.86
CA LYS A 191 -10.38 -7.72 1.47
C LYS A 191 -11.34 -8.43 0.50
N HIS A 192 -11.66 -7.77 -0.60
CA HIS A 192 -12.41 -8.39 -1.68
C HIS A 192 -11.63 -9.60 -2.23
N PRO A 193 -12.29 -10.74 -2.59
CA PRO A 193 -11.59 -11.91 -3.11
C PRO A 193 -10.68 -11.62 -4.30
N SER A 194 -11.07 -10.67 -5.17
CA SER A 194 -10.24 -10.25 -6.30
C SER A 194 -8.92 -9.61 -5.87
N VAL A 195 -8.90 -8.82 -4.79
CA VAL A 195 -7.65 -8.25 -4.23
C VAL A 195 -6.69 -9.37 -3.83
N ILE A 196 -7.22 -10.42 -3.20
CA ILE A 196 -6.42 -11.59 -2.76
C ILE A 196 -5.89 -12.36 -3.97
N GLU A 197 -6.73 -12.59 -4.98
CA GLU A 197 -6.36 -13.31 -6.19
C GLU A 197 -5.29 -12.53 -6.99
N LYS A 198 -5.49 -11.23 -7.22
CA LYS A 198 -4.53 -10.39 -7.94
C LYS A 198 -3.25 -10.19 -7.14
N GLY A 199 -3.33 -10.05 -5.82
CA GLY A 199 -2.16 -9.93 -4.95
C GLY A 199 -1.22 -11.14 -4.99
N LYS A 200 -1.73 -12.34 -5.25
CA LYS A 200 -0.91 -13.55 -5.47
C LYS A 200 -0.16 -13.54 -6.81
N LYS A 201 -0.64 -12.75 -7.79
CA LYS A 201 -0.08 -12.67 -9.15
C LYS A 201 0.95 -11.55 -9.30
N VAL A 202 1.02 -10.62 -8.34
CA VAL A 202 2.03 -9.54 -8.34
C VAL A 202 3.38 -10.11 -7.93
N ASP A 203 4.38 -9.94 -8.78
CA ASP A 203 5.77 -10.29 -8.44
C ASP A 203 6.29 -9.35 -7.34
N CYS A 204 6.71 -9.94 -6.21
CA CYS A 204 7.40 -9.26 -5.10
C CYS A 204 8.72 -9.97 -4.74
N SER A 205 9.25 -10.80 -5.65
CA SER A 205 10.48 -11.57 -5.44
C SER A 205 11.70 -10.66 -5.24
N ASP A 206 11.71 -9.49 -5.86
CA ASP A 206 12.72 -8.45 -5.67
C ASP A 206 12.77 -7.91 -4.24
N VAL A 207 11.60 -7.73 -3.62
CA VAL A 207 11.48 -7.19 -2.26
C VAL A 207 12.01 -8.21 -1.26
N LEU A 208 11.70 -9.50 -1.49
CA LEU A 208 12.19 -10.60 -0.66
C LEU A 208 13.67 -10.91 -0.86
N LYS A 209 14.30 -10.46 -1.95
CA LYS A 209 15.77 -10.55 -2.10
C LYS A 209 16.49 -9.63 -1.11
N ASP A 210 15.84 -8.59 -0.60
CA ASP A 210 16.41 -7.71 0.41
C ASP A 210 16.42 -8.39 1.79
N PRO A 211 17.60 -8.69 2.39
CA PRO A 211 17.68 -9.29 3.71
C PRO A 211 17.10 -8.40 4.82
N ILE A 212 17.11 -7.06 4.65
CA ILE A 212 16.55 -6.13 5.63
C ILE A 212 15.02 -6.26 5.67
N VAL A 213 14.38 -6.35 4.49
CA VAL A 213 12.93 -6.54 4.42
C VAL A 213 12.53 -7.90 4.98
N ARG A 214 13.27 -8.97 4.66
CA ARG A 214 13.01 -10.29 5.27
C ARG A 214 13.15 -10.28 6.79
N PHE A 215 14.15 -9.59 7.31
CA PHE A 215 14.33 -9.43 8.76
C PHE A 215 13.16 -8.66 9.38
N GLN A 216 12.81 -7.50 8.81
CA GLN A 216 11.70 -6.68 9.28
C GLN A 216 10.40 -7.47 9.30
N ARG A 217 10.08 -8.19 8.21
CA ARG A 217 8.89 -9.05 8.12
C ARG A 217 8.88 -10.17 9.17
N ARG A 218 10.02 -10.85 9.36
CA ARG A 218 10.12 -11.97 10.32
C ARG A 218 9.89 -11.54 11.77
N TYR A 219 10.31 -10.32 12.12
CA TYR A 219 10.25 -9.80 13.49
C TYR A 219 9.29 -8.60 13.61
N TYR A 220 8.33 -8.47 12.70
CA TYR A 220 7.59 -7.23 12.52
C TYR A 220 6.86 -6.79 13.78
N LEU A 221 6.13 -7.68 14.44
CA LEU A 221 5.36 -7.34 15.63
C LEU A 221 6.25 -6.94 16.82
N PRO A 222 7.29 -7.70 17.23
CA PRO A 222 8.25 -7.24 18.23
C PRO A 222 8.87 -5.89 17.87
N LEU A 223 9.28 -5.70 16.61
CA LEU A 223 9.89 -4.45 16.15
C LEU A 223 8.91 -3.27 16.23
N VAL A 224 7.64 -3.44 15.84
CA VAL A 224 6.62 -2.38 15.96
C VAL A 224 6.37 -2.03 17.43
N ILE A 225 6.21 -3.02 18.30
CA ILE A 225 6.02 -2.77 19.74
C ILE A 225 7.18 -1.95 20.29
N THR A 226 8.42 -2.32 19.94
CA THR A 226 9.62 -1.60 20.38
C THR A 226 9.73 -0.20 19.78
N TRP A 227 9.68 -0.07 18.45
CA TRP A 227 10.01 1.17 17.75
C TRP A 227 8.84 2.15 17.62
N CYS A 228 7.61 1.68 17.50
CA CYS A 228 6.43 2.55 17.38
C CYS A 228 5.84 2.95 18.75
N PHE A 229 5.98 2.12 19.79
CA PHE A 229 5.32 2.37 21.08
C PHE A 229 6.30 2.54 22.26
N ILE A 230 7.20 1.59 22.49
CA ILE A 230 8.08 1.63 23.68
C ILE A 230 9.09 2.76 23.58
N ILE A 231 9.92 2.77 22.52
CA ILE A 231 11.01 3.74 22.34
C ILE A 231 10.47 5.20 22.33
N PRO A 232 9.42 5.52 21.54
CA PRO A 232 8.84 6.86 21.54
C PRO A 232 8.29 7.31 22.90
N THR A 233 7.90 6.37 23.76
CA THR A 233 7.38 6.66 25.11
C THR A 233 8.50 6.87 26.13
N ILE A 234 9.56 6.06 26.08
CA ILE A 234 10.64 6.13 27.10
C ILE A 234 11.63 7.25 26.83
N ILE A 235 11.87 7.64 25.57
CA ILE A 235 12.83 8.71 25.24
C ILE A 235 12.46 10.02 25.95
N PRO A 236 11.22 10.55 25.83
CA PRO A 236 10.86 11.81 26.50
C PRO A 236 10.96 11.72 28.03
N TYR A 237 10.61 10.56 28.60
CA TYR A 237 10.71 10.30 30.02
C TYR A 237 12.16 10.40 30.52
N PHE A 238 13.10 9.72 29.87
CA PHE A 238 14.50 9.74 30.32
C PHE A 238 15.27 10.98 29.90
N ALA A 239 15.02 11.53 28.70
CA ALA A 239 15.84 12.58 28.12
C ALA A 239 15.47 13.99 28.62
N TRP A 240 14.20 14.24 28.95
CA TRP A 240 13.76 15.54 29.46
C TRP A 240 12.66 15.47 30.52
N ASN A 241 12.57 14.33 31.22
CA ASN A 241 11.69 14.12 32.38
C ASN A 241 10.21 14.41 32.08
N GLU A 242 9.71 13.99 30.92
CA GLU A 242 8.28 14.02 30.60
C GLU A 242 7.53 12.89 31.32
N SER A 243 6.24 13.03 31.58
CA SER A 243 5.43 11.92 32.10
C SER A 243 5.35 10.76 31.09
N LEU A 244 5.48 9.50 31.54
CA LEU A 244 5.28 8.33 30.69
C LEU A 244 3.89 8.32 30.03
N TRP A 245 2.87 8.79 30.76
CA TRP A 245 1.50 8.86 30.26
C TRP A 245 1.38 9.86 29.09
N ILE A 246 1.92 11.06 29.27
CA ILE A 246 1.94 12.10 28.22
C ILE A 246 2.77 11.62 27.03
N SER A 247 3.95 11.06 27.29
CA SER A 247 4.86 10.54 26.26
C SER A 247 4.19 9.46 25.41
N TYR A 248 3.48 8.53 26.04
CA TYR A 248 2.75 7.48 25.32
C TYR A 248 1.63 8.04 24.44
N PHE A 249 0.76 8.89 25.00
CA PHE A 249 -0.38 9.41 24.24
C PHE A 249 0.05 10.39 23.14
N VAL A 250 1.12 11.16 23.34
CA VAL A 250 1.61 12.15 22.36
C VAL A 250 2.53 11.51 21.32
N CYS A 251 3.64 10.90 21.75
CA CYS A 251 4.68 10.40 20.85
C CYS A 251 4.35 9.03 20.24
N SER A 252 3.43 8.27 20.86
CA SER A 252 2.98 6.98 20.33
C SER A 252 1.60 7.08 19.69
N ILE A 253 0.55 7.30 20.48
CA ILE A 253 -0.84 7.14 20.02
C ILE A 253 -1.27 8.25 19.05
N PHE A 254 -1.15 9.51 19.46
CA PHE A 254 -1.50 10.65 18.61
C PHE A 254 -0.65 10.69 17.35
N ARG A 255 0.68 10.63 17.49
CA ARG A 255 1.61 10.62 16.35
C ARG A 255 1.34 9.47 15.37
N TYR A 256 1.09 8.25 15.86
CA TYR A 256 0.73 7.10 15.00
C TYR A 256 -0.58 7.35 14.25
N CYS A 257 -1.65 7.70 14.97
CA CYS A 257 -2.96 7.94 14.37
C CYS A 257 -2.91 9.10 13.35
N PHE A 258 -2.16 10.16 13.65
CA PHE A 258 -1.96 11.29 12.74
C PHE A 258 -1.23 10.85 11.47
N THR A 259 -0.15 10.07 11.61
CA THR A 259 0.60 9.52 10.47
C THR A 259 -0.31 8.69 9.56
N LEU A 260 -1.11 7.78 10.14
CA LEU A 260 -2.08 6.97 9.39
C LEU A 260 -3.05 7.83 8.59
N ASN A 261 -3.67 8.83 9.21
CA ASN A 261 -4.65 9.68 8.53
C ASN A 261 -4.00 10.48 7.39
N MET A 262 -2.76 10.94 7.57
CA MET A 262 -2.02 11.61 6.49
C MET A 262 -1.72 10.68 5.32
N THR A 263 -1.32 9.43 5.57
CA THR A 263 -1.17 8.43 4.50
C THR A 263 -2.51 8.13 3.83
N TRP A 264 -3.57 7.92 4.61
CA TRP A 264 -4.89 7.55 4.10
C TRP A 264 -5.56 8.67 3.27
N LEU A 265 -5.17 9.93 3.47
CA LEU A 265 -5.58 11.03 2.60
C LEU A 265 -5.05 10.86 1.16
N VAL A 266 -3.93 10.17 0.95
CA VAL A 266 -3.44 9.85 -0.39
C VAL A 266 -4.42 8.92 -1.09
N ASN A 267 -4.87 7.86 -0.42
CA ASN A 267 -5.82 6.89 -0.99
C ASN A 267 -7.21 7.51 -1.22
N SER A 268 -7.64 8.44 -0.35
CA SER A 268 -8.97 9.01 -0.40
C SER A 268 -9.00 10.38 -1.10
N ALA A 269 -8.49 11.43 -0.45
CA ALA A 269 -8.56 12.79 -0.96
C ALA A 269 -7.81 12.95 -2.30
N ALA A 270 -6.64 12.31 -2.46
CA ALA A 270 -5.88 12.39 -3.71
C ALA A 270 -6.44 11.52 -4.84
N HIS A 271 -7.53 10.78 -4.63
CA HIS A 271 -8.34 10.17 -5.71
C HIS A 271 -9.66 10.90 -5.95
N MET A 272 -9.99 11.94 -5.19
CA MET A 272 -11.31 12.57 -5.23
C MET A 272 -11.27 14.07 -5.53
N TRP A 273 -10.32 14.79 -4.93
CA TRP A 273 -10.30 16.25 -4.97
C TRP A 273 -8.96 16.77 -5.48
N GLY A 274 -9.03 17.58 -6.53
CA GLY A 274 -7.88 18.19 -7.19
C GLY A 274 -7.96 18.08 -8.71
N ASN A 275 -6.85 18.44 -9.37
CA ASN A 275 -6.77 18.51 -10.83
C ASN A 275 -6.09 17.28 -11.44
N GLN A 276 -6.19 17.09 -12.75
CA GLN A 276 -5.65 15.94 -13.49
C GLN A 276 -4.80 16.37 -14.70
N PRO A 277 -3.74 17.14 -14.46
CA PRO A 277 -2.98 17.77 -15.53
C PRO A 277 -2.26 16.78 -16.47
N TYR A 278 -2.00 15.54 -16.03
CA TYR A 278 -1.24 14.55 -16.81
C TYR A 278 -2.15 13.49 -17.45
N ASP A 279 -3.13 12.97 -16.72
CA ASP A 279 -4.06 11.98 -17.24
C ASP A 279 -5.42 12.02 -16.54
N LYS A 280 -6.48 12.33 -17.30
CA LYS A 280 -7.87 12.37 -16.81
C LYS A 280 -8.61 11.03 -16.89
N SER A 281 -7.97 9.96 -17.36
CA SER A 281 -8.63 8.65 -17.53
C SER A 281 -8.75 7.82 -16.25
N HIS A 282 -8.05 8.20 -15.18
CA HIS A 282 -8.12 7.56 -13.85
C HIS A 282 -8.46 8.60 -12.78
N ASN A 283 -8.79 8.20 -11.55
CA ASN A 283 -9.31 9.14 -10.55
C ASN A 283 -8.23 9.93 -9.79
N ALA A 284 -6.96 9.50 -9.79
CA ALA A 284 -5.88 10.19 -9.09
C ALA A 284 -5.78 11.68 -9.46
N ARG A 285 -5.54 12.54 -8.47
CA ARG A 285 -5.60 14.00 -8.50
C ARG A 285 -4.32 14.62 -7.91
N GLU A 286 -3.96 15.81 -8.38
CA GLU A 286 -2.98 16.66 -7.71
C GLU A 286 -3.65 17.41 -6.56
N ASN A 287 -3.14 17.25 -5.34
CA ASN A 287 -3.68 17.89 -4.14
C ASN A 287 -2.55 18.41 -3.22
N ILE A 288 -2.37 19.73 -3.18
CA ILE A 288 -1.30 20.38 -2.41
C ILE A 288 -1.47 20.15 -0.90
N GLY A 289 -2.71 20.14 -0.39
CA GLY A 289 -3.00 19.87 1.02
C GLY A 289 -2.54 18.47 1.44
N VAL A 290 -2.82 17.47 0.59
CA VAL A 290 -2.29 16.12 0.78
C VAL A 290 -0.77 16.12 0.67
N SER A 291 -0.17 16.87 -0.24
CA SER A 291 1.29 16.92 -0.39
C SER A 291 2.00 17.45 0.86
N LEU A 292 1.42 18.46 1.51
CA LEU A 292 1.92 19.00 2.77
C LEU A 292 1.83 17.99 3.92
N GLY A 293 0.69 17.29 4.04
CA GLY A 293 0.46 16.30 5.09
C GLY A 293 1.15 14.95 4.86
N ALA A 294 1.33 14.54 3.61
CA ALA A 294 1.93 13.27 3.22
C ALA A 294 3.36 13.44 2.67
N ILE A 295 4.05 14.52 3.05
CA ILE A 295 5.50 14.71 2.81
C ILE A 295 5.89 14.62 1.31
N GLY A 296 5.00 15.02 0.41
CA GLY A 296 5.23 15.01 -1.04
C GLY A 296 4.40 14.05 -1.87
N GLU A 297 3.52 13.24 -1.26
CA GLU A 297 2.72 12.24 -2.00
C GLU A 297 1.38 12.76 -2.54
N GLY A 298 1.12 14.08 -2.46
CA GLY A 298 -0.13 14.67 -2.95
C GLY A 298 -0.19 14.89 -4.46
N PHE A 299 0.92 14.76 -5.17
CA PHE A 299 1.00 14.85 -6.63
C PHE A 299 0.61 13.52 -7.29
N HIS A 300 -0.60 13.07 -6.96
CA HIS A 300 -1.02 11.69 -7.19
C HIS A 300 -1.40 11.41 -8.65
N ASN A 301 -1.88 12.42 -9.39
CA ASN A 301 -2.14 12.29 -10.82
C ASN A 301 -0.82 12.06 -11.59
N TYR A 302 0.23 12.82 -11.25
CA TYR A 302 1.58 12.59 -11.78
C TYR A 302 2.05 11.19 -11.44
N HIS A 303 1.94 10.81 -10.17
CA HIS A 303 2.43 9.55 -9.67
C HIS A 303 1.78 8.33 -10.36
N HIS A 304 0.45 8.31 -10.50
CA HIS A 304 -0.25 7.25 -11.23
C HIS A 304 0.09 7.20 -12.72
N THR A 305 0.39 8.37 -13.32
CA THR A 305 0.80 8.46 -14.72
C THR A 305 2.23 7.97 -14.94
N PHE A 306 3.13 8.25 -13.99
CA PHE A 306 4.56 7.95 -14.07
C PHE A 306 5.08 7.27 -12.78
N PRO A 307 4.61 6.04 -12.48
CA PRO A 307 4.90 5.40 -11.19
C PRO A 307 6.38 5.06 -11.00
N TYR A 308 7.20 5.08 -12.06
CA TYR A 308 8.63 4.81 -11.98
C TYR A 308 9.47 6.04 -11.61
N ASP A 309 8.88 7.23 -11.51
CA ASP A 309 9.60 8.47 -11.20
C ASP A 309 9.90 8.58 -9.70
N TYR A 310 11.17 8.77 -9.33
CA TYR A 310 11.59 8.82 -7.92
C TYR A 310 11.05 10.02 -7.14
N SER A 311 10.69 11.08 -7.84
CA SER A 311 10.15 12.27 -7.21
C SER A 311 8.65 12.18 -6.94
N ALA A 312 7.93 11.28 -7.63
CA ALA A 312 6.47 11.22 -7.60
C ALA A 312 5.75 12.56 -7.93
N SER A 313 6.46 13.53 -8.49
CA SER A 313 5.92 14.84 -8.87
C SER A 313 6.68 15.39 -10.08
N GLU A 314 6.08 16.30 -10.84
CA GLU A 314 6.85 17.11 -11.79
C GLU A 314 7.70 18.16 -11.04
N LEU A 315 7.08 18.83 -10.07
CA LEU A 315 7.61 19.96 -9.32
C LEU A 315 8.87 19.61 -8.50
N GLY A 316 9.61 20.66 -8.14
CA GLY A 316 10.86 20.60 -7.39
C GLY A 316 10.70 20.16 -5.93
N TRP A 317 11.47 20.75 -5.02
CA TRP A 317 11.37 20.42 -3.59
C TRP A 317 10.19 21.09 -2.89
N GLU A 318 9.61 22.11 -3.52
CA GLU A 318 8.43 22.80 -3.03
C GLU A 318 7.29 21.79 -2.87
N PHE A 319 6.86 21.59 -1.62
CA PHE A 319 5.85 20.60 -1.22
C PHE A 319 6.25 19.13 -1.37
N ASN A 320 7.54 18.81 -1.57
CA ASN A 320 8.03 17.43 -1.69
C ASN A 320 9.31 17.20 -0.87
N LEU A 321 9.15 17.13 0.45
CA LEU A 321 10.26 16.88 1.39
C LEU A 321 10.91 15.51 1.16
N THR A 322 10.15 14.51 0.72
CA THR A 322 10.68 13.18 0.37
C THR A 322 11.70 13.25 -0.77
N LYS A 323 11.40 14.03 -1.83
CA LYS A 323 12.36 14.27 -2.91
C LYS A 323 13.63 14.94 -2.39
N PHE A 324 13.50 15.99 -1.57
CA PHE A 324 14.66 16.67 -0.97
C PHE A 324 15.54 15.71 -0.16
N PHE A 325 14.94 14.84 0.65
CA PHE A 325 15.65 13.83 1.41
C PHE A 325 16.41 12.85 0.49
N ILE A 326 15.75 12.32 -0.54
CA ILE A 326 16.38 11.38 -1.49
C ILE A 326 17.55 12.05 -2.23
N ASP A 327 17.39 13.31 -2.64
CA ASP A 327 18.45 14.07 -3.32
C ASP A 327 19.65 14.33 -2.40
N SER A 328 19.39 14.67 -1.13
CA SER A 328 20.44 14.84 -0.11
C SER A 328 21.20 13.53 0.11
N CYS A 329 20.50 12.40 0.21
CA CYS A 329 21.13 11.08 0.30
C CYS A 329 21.92 10.71 -0.97
N ALA A 330 21.54 11.22 -2.15
CA ALA A 330 22.29 11.00 -3.38
C ALA A 330 23.60 11.78 -3.38
N VAL A 331 23.61 13.02 -2.88
CA VAL A 331 24.84 13.81 -2.67
C VAL A 331 25.80 13.09 -1.72
N LEU A 332 25.28 12.46 -0.66
CA LEU A 332 26.06 11.63 0.26
C LEU A 332 26.47 10.25 -0.30
N GLY A 333 26.10 9.96 -1.55
CA GLY A 333 26.41 8.68 -2.21
C GLY A 333 25.67 7.47 -1.62
N LEU A 334 24.59 7.68 -0.86
CA LEU A 334 23.71 6.62 -0.33
C LEU A 334 22.62 6.22 -1.32
N VAL A 335 22.25 7.12 -2.23
CA VAL A 335 21.27 6.92 -3.31
C VAL A 335 21.94 7.01 -4.68
N TYR A 336 21.52 6.15 -5.61
CA TYR A 336 21.92 6.17 -7.02
C TYR A 336 20.78 5.67 -7.93
N ASP A 337 20.97 5.74 -9.24
CA ASP A 337 19.98 5.32 -10.26
C ASP A 337 18.57 5.92 -10.08
N ARG A 338 18.49 7.20 -9.67
CA ARG A 338 17.23 7.95 -9.57
C ARG A 338 16.61 8.11 -10.97
N ARG A 339 15.41 7.57 -11.16
CA ARG A 339 14.68 7.61 -12.44
C ARG A 339 13.74 8.82 -12.48
N LYS A 340 13.92 9.71 -13.44
CA LYS A 340 13.06 10.89 -13.66
C LYS A 340 12.49 10.85 -15.07
N VAL A 341 11.22 11.20 -15.23
CA VAL A 341 10.57 11.31 -16.54
C VAL A 341 11.22 12.44 -17.35
N SER A 342 11.43 12.23 -18.65
CA SER A 342 11.95 13.29 -19.52
C SER A 342 10.90 14.35 -19.80
N LYS A 343 11.33 15.60 -20.01
CA LYS A 343 10.44 16.72 -20.31
C LYS A 343 9.59 16.47 -21.57
N GLU A 344 10.15 15.78 -22.56
CA GLU A 344 9.45 15.43 -23.80
C GLU A 344 8.33 14.41 -23.57
N VAL A 345 8.59 13.37 -22.77
CA VAL A 345 7.58 12.36 -22.41
C VAL A 345 6.44 12.99 -21.62
N LEU A 346 6.79 13.85 -20.66
CA LEU A 346 5.83 14.59 -19.84
C LEU A 346 4.94 15.47 -20.72
N LYS A 347 5.54 16.35 -21.55
CA LYS A 347 4.81 17.26 -22.45
C LYS A 347 3.86 16.49 -23.38
N ARG A 348 4.32 15.38 -23.97
CA ARG A 348 3.48 14.53 -24.83
C ARG A 348 2.30 13.92 -24.07
N ARG A 349 2.50 13.49 -22.81
CA ARG A 349 1.43 12.91 -22.00
C ARG A 349 0.38 13.95 -21.64
N VAL A 350 0.80 15.12 -21.16
CA VAL A 350 -0.09 16.26 -20.87
C VAL A 350 -0.93 16.63 -22.09
N GLN A 351 -0.32 16.79 -23.26
CA GLN A 351 -1.04 17.12 -24.50
C GLN A 351 -2.05 16.04 -24.93
N ARG A 352 -1.76 14.77 -24.64
CA ARG A 352 -2.58 13.63 -25.07
C ARG A 352 -3.74 13.34 -24.12
N THR A 353 -3.50 13.40 -22.82
CA THR A 353 -4.42 12.87 -21.79
C THR A 353 -4.73 13.82 -20.65
N GLY A 354 -4.05 14.97 -20.56
CA GLY A 354 -4.31 15.97 -19.53
C GLY A 354 -5.73 16.55 -19.61
N ASP A 355 -6.20 17.09 -18.50
CA ASP A 355 -7.46 17.82 -18.38
C ASP A 355 -7.38 19.30 -18.80
N GLY A 356 -6.19 19.77 -19.18
CA GLY A 356 -5.94 21.17 -19.55
C GLY A 356 -5.53 22.07 -18.38
N SER A 357 -5.43 21.55 -17.15
CA SER A 357 -4.97 22.29 -15.97
C SER A 357 -3.45 22.34 -15.80
N HIS A 358 -2.70 21.70 -16.71
CA HIS A 358 -1.23 21.73 -16.67
C HIS A 358 -0.74 23.15 -16.97
N HIS A 359 -0.30 23.87 -15.94
CA HIS A 359 0.27 25.19 -16.10
C HIS A 359 1.71 25.09 -16.60
N HIS A 360 2.06 25.87 -17.62
CA HIS A 360 3.45 26.15 -17.95
C HIS A 360 4.08 26.90 -16.77
N HIS A 361 4.66 26.18 -15.82
CA HIS A 361 5.67 26.77 -14.96
C HIS A 361 6.88 27.05 -15.86
N HIS A 362 6.85 28.23 -16.49
CA HIS A 362 8.00 28.86 -17.10
C HIS A 362 9.06 28.98 -16.00
N HIS A 363 10.05 28.10 -16.06
CA HIS A 363 11.36 28.33 -15.47
C HIS A 363 12.29 28.81 -16.57
#